data_AF-A0A1C6AZQ4-F1
#
_entry.id   AF-A0A1C6AZQ4-F1
#
_cell.length_a   1.000
_cell.length_b   1.000
_cell.length_c   1.000
_cell.angle_alpha   90.00
_cell.angle_beta   90.00
_cell.angle_gamma   90.00
#
_symmetry.space_group_name_H-M   'P 1'
#
loop_
_entity.id
_entity.type
_entity.pdbx_description
1 polymer ?
#
loop_
_entity_poly.entity_id
_entity_poly.type
_entity_poly.pdbx_seq_one_letter_code
_entity_poly.pdbx_strand_id
1 'polypeptide(L)'
;MKREVIIDTRNGKVTEESKNDLVSLKGDKFNEDSNFIENLCIVIKSDDIGEKEYPLKLGGYNFKLYLGSFCDESTEDILIYGESGGSGNYAIANIYHYDDGKLLEIFNSDTFSDKYKYKCRYLNDFKVELICDKLQKKYIIDISTIDKNNLSEIYDMDGKIITDSDPSVSYVNSIYPLVDLDYDTMKIEAYQRIIGITNSNTLGEVISTISLEECKTKVIEQFAATYGEDVSELSRGNDLKEDIISKLPDDIVLINLNKFGGRNGLIKADIDGDGNEEILCAYKYKDVQYLSAFREIDGIVKFLDNIDGTGYDISDLLIDKIKQKGGDSILVGWRIGGIWSVLDILDFKEGKFIKVLKGDKFNYSKIELCDSGNSRGGKNIALWSHETGEAYNVQIYTLRGEVLEKTYKDDKDYFLRVEDYYKNLINKSRETPQYLYYLIQAQCKAGKKKEAYDNINRALKNQNPFPSVQELKRLRKSISK
;
A
#
# COMPACT_ATOMS: atom_id res chain seq x y z
N MET A 1 -30.21 35.22 8.42
CA MET A 1 -29.49 36.25 9.20
C MET A 1 -28.30 35.55 9.84
N LYS A 2 -27.10 36.15 9.81
CA LYS A 2 -25.97 35.65 10.59
C LYS A 2 -26.33 35.81 12.07
N ARG A 3 -26.15 34.76 12.87
CA ARG A 3 -26.50 34.76 14.30
C ARG A 3 -25.21 34.63 15.10
N GLU A 4 -24.93 35.63 15.92
CA GLU A 4 -23.84 35.56 16.89
C GLU A 4 -24.13 34.48 17.93
N VAL A 5 -23.13 33.67 18.25
CA VAL A 5 -23.20 32.61 19.24
C VAL A 5 -21.94 32.62 20.10
N ILE A 6 -22.12 32.36 21.40
CA ILE A 6 -21.01 31.99 22.27
C ILE A 6 -20.68 30.53 22.00
N ILE A 7 -19.44 30.27 21.66
CA ILE A 7 -18.93 28.96 21.26
C ILE A 7 -18.41 28.22 22.49
N ASP A 8 -17.58 28.89 23.28
CA ASP A 8 -16.95 28.33 24.47
C ASP A 8 -16.58 29.43 25.46
N THR A 9 -16.51 29.08 26.75
CA THR A 9 -16.18 30.00 27.83
C THR A 9 -15.32 29.30 28.89
N ARG A 10 -14.29 29.99 29.37
CA ARG A 10 -13.42 29.56 30.47
C ARG A 10 -13.24 30.68 31.48
N ASN A 11 -12.86 30.29 32.70
CA ASN A 11 -12.36 31.21 33.71
C ASN A 11 -10.88 30.88 33.92
N GLY A 12 -10.03 31.89 33.92
CA GLY A 12 -8.59 31.71 34.12
C GLY A 12 -7.84 33.03 34.35
N LYS A 13 -6.55 32.93 34.64
CA LYS A 13 -5.68 34.07 35.00
C LYS A 13 -5.06 34.68 33.75
N VAL A 14 -5.81 35.46 32.96
CA VAL A 14 -5.31 35.91 31.65
C VAL A 14 -4.69 37.30 31.71
N THR A 15 -5.27 38.22 32.47
CA THR A 15 -4.79 39.59 32.57
C THR A 15 -3.78 39.79 33.71
N GLU A 16 -3.96 39.09 34.83
CA GLU A 16 -3.08 39.15 36.00
C GLU A 16 -3.14 37.82 36.81
N GLU A 17 -2.04 37.42 37.45
CA GLU A 17 -1.91 36.15 38.19
C GLU A 17 -2.92 35.98 39.34
N SER A 18 -3.31 37.08 39.98
CA SER A 18 -4.14 37.06 41.19
C SER A 18 -5.66 37.04 40.91
N LYS A 19 -6.07 37.11 39.65
CA LYS A 19 -7.46 37.32 39.24
C LYS A 19 -7.96 36.23 38.32
N ASN A 20 -9.27 36.02 38.38
CA ASN A 20 -9.94 35.01 37.57
C ASN A 20 -10.84 35.74 36.56
N ASP A 21 -10.42 35.73 35.30
CA ASP A 21 -11.04 36.44 34.20
C ASP A 21 -11.98 35.51 33.44
N LEU A 22 -13.14 36.01 33.04
CA LEU A 22 -14.05 35.26 32.18
C LEU A 22 -13.66 35.49 30.71
N VAL A 23 -13.16 34.44 30.07
CA VAL A 23 -12.77 34.47 28.65
C VAL A 23 -13.78 33.68 27.84
N SER A 24 -14.39 34.32 26.85
CA SER A 24 -15.35 33.69 25.94
C SER A 24 -14.90 33.78 24.50
N LEU A 25 -15.08 32.71 23.76
CA LEU A 25 -15.00 32.70 22.30
C LEU A 25 -16.41 32.83 21.74
N LYS A 26 -16.63 33.84 20.89
CA LYS A 26 -17.86 34.02 20.14
C LYS A 26 -17.60 34.10 18.65
N GLY A 27 -18.64 33.92 17.85
CA GLY A 27 -18.57 34.10 16.40
C GLY A 27 -19.94 34.03 15.74
N ASP A 28 -19.97 34.25 14.43
CA ASP A 28 -21.19 34.27 13.64
C ASP A 28 -21.45 32.92 12.97
N LYS A 29 -22.62 32.33 13.20
CA LYS A 29 -23.09 31.22 12.36
C LYS A 29 -23.36 31.72 10.95
N PHE A 30 -22.79 31.02 9.96
CA PHE A 30 -23.02 31.34 8.54
C PHE A 30 -24.50 31.21 8.14
N ASN A 31 -25.17 30.15 8.59
CA ASN A 31 -26.63 29.97 8.55
C ASN A 31 -27.10 28.99 9.65
N GLU A 32 -28.41 28.83 9.86
CA GLU A 32 -28.95 28.03 10.99
C GLU A 32 -28.60 26.54 10.91
N ASP A 33 -28.45 26.01 9.70
CA ASP A 33 -28.18 24.59 9.43
C ASP A 33 -26.66 24.26 9.32
N SER A 34 -25.79 25.27 9.38
CA SER A 34 -24.35 25.13 9.22
C SER A 34 -23.62 25.18 10.57
N ASN A 35 -22.68 24.27 10.74
CA ASN A 35 -21.72 24.29 11.86
C ASN A 35 -20.50 25.18 11.57
N PHE A 36 -20.44 25.84 10.41
CA PHE A 36 -19.38 26.79 10.08
C PHE A 36 -19.59 28.10 10.83
N ILE A 37 -18.53 28.55 11.49
CA ILE A 37 -18.47 29.82 12.21
C ILE A 37 -17.46 30.73 11.53
N GLU A 38 -17.82 32.00 11.36
CA GLU A 38 -16.95 33.07 10.84
C GLU A 38 -16.90 34.24 11.83
N ASN A 39 -16.00 35.20 11.59
CA ASN A 39 -15.83 36.41 12.42
C ASN A 39 -15.64 36.09 13.90
N LEU A 40 -14.75 35.13 14.20
CA LEU A 40 -14.44 34.79 15.59
C LEU A 40 -13.96 36.01 16.38
N CYS A 41 -14.29 36.06 17.65
CA CYS A 41 -13.88 37.13 18.55
C CYS A 41 -13.62 36.56 19.95
N ILE A 42 -12.48 36.91 20.54
CA ILE A 42 -12.19 36.64 21.94
C ILE A 42 -12.77 37.78 22.76
N VAL A 43 -13.54 37.47 23.79
CA VAL A 43 -14.05 38.43 24.77
C VAL A 43 -13.42 38.14 26.11
N ILE A 44 -12.71 39.11 26.68
CA ILE A 44 -12.11 39.02 28.01
C ILE A 44 -12.89 39.96 28.92
N LYS A 45 -13.39 39.42 30.02
CA LYS A 45 -14.05 40.19 31.07
C LYS A 45 -13.33 40.00 32.39
N SER A 46 -12.72 41.08 32.87
CA SER A 46 -12.11 41.16 34.20
C SER A 46 -12.54 42.42 34.94
N ASP A 47 -12.28 42.46 36.24
CA ASP A 47 -12.60 43.63 37.07
C ASP A 47 -11.75 44.86 36.71
N ASP A 48 -10.54 44.67 36.15
CA ASP A 48 -9.60 45.75 35.87
C ASP A 48 -9.85 46.43 34.53
N ILE A 49 -10.09 45.63 33.50
CA ILE A 49 -10.22 46.13 32.12
C ILE A 49 -11.67 46.19 31.66
N GLY A 50 -12.61 45.75 32.50
CA GLY A 50 -14.00 45.54 32.13
C GLY A 50 -14.12 44.44 31.07
N GLU A 51 -15.08 44.59 30.17
CA GLU A 51 -15.30 43.69 29.05
C GLU A 51 -14.64 44.27 27.79
N LYS A 52 -13.72 43.52 27.16
CA LYS A 52 -13.06 43.90 25.90
C LYS A 52 -13.17 42.79 24.87
N GLU A 53 -13.33 43.20 23.61
CA GLU A 53 -13.46 42.32 22.46
C GLU A 53 -12.21 42.40 21.55
N TYR A 54 -11.75 41.24 21.09
CA TYR A 54 -10.61 41.07 20.21
C TYR A 54 -11.02 40.25 18.98
N PRO A 55 -11.44 40.92 17.89
CA PRO A 55 -11.84 40.24 16.66
C PRO A 55 -10.68 39.49 16.00
N LEU A 56 -10.95 38.25 15.60
CA LEU A 56 -10.03 37.36 14.90
C LEU A 56 -10.46 37.22 13.43
N LYS A 57 -9.48 37.20 12.52
CA LYS A 57 -9.72 36.95 11.09
C LYS A 57 -9.73 35.44 10.80
N LEU A 58 -10.53 34.69 11.56
CA LEU A 58 -10.61 33.24 11.50
C LEU A 58 -12.05 32.78 11.23
N GLY A 59 -12.17 31.64 10.55
CA GLY A 59 -13.43 30.95 10.31
C GLY A 59 -13.20 29.48 10.01
N GLY A 60 -14.15 28.63 10.39
CA GLY A 60 -13.95 27.19 10.44
C GLY A 60 -15.02 26.45 11.22
N TYR A 61 -14.68 25.25 11.67
CA TYR A 61 -15.57 24.32 12.36
C TYR A 61 -15.00 23.93 13.73
N ASN A 62 -15.87 23.42 14.61
CA ASN A 62 -15.49 22.74 15.86
C ASN A 62 -14.55 23.56 16.77
N PHE A 63 -14.74 24.88 16.82
CA PHE A 63 -13.91 25.77 17.63
C PHE A 63 -14.04 25.50 19.13
N LYS A 64 -12.92 25.61 19.83
CA LYS A 64 -12.78 25.44 21.28
C LYS A 64 -11.80 26.46 21.84
N LEU A 65 -11.98 26.78 23.12
CA LEU A 65 -11.10 27.65 23.87
C LEU A 65 -10.42 26.87 25.00
N TYR A 66 -9.11 27.05 25.11
CA TYR A 66 -8.27 26.52 26.17
C TYR A 66 -7.41 27.63 26.76
N LEU A 67 -7.24 27.61 28.08
CA LEU A 67 -6.34 28.52 28.82
C LEU A 67 -5.21 27.68 29.40
N GLY A 68 -3.97 28.15 29.25
CA GLY A 68 -2.80 27.49 29.83
C GLY A 68 -1.57 28.37 29.78
N SER A 69 -0.64 28.16 30.71
CA SER A 69 0.58 28.95 30.85
C SER A 69 1.64 28.53 29.82
N PHE A 70 1.74 29.17 28.66
CA PHE A 70 2.70 28.81 27.61
C PHE A 70 3.87 29.80 27.50
N CYS A 71 3.61 31.11 27.61
CA CYS A 71 4.62 32.17 27.51
C CYS A 71 5.39 32.37 28.83
N ASP A 72 4.68 32.38 29.96
CA ASP A 72 5.22 32.50 31.31
C ASP A 72 4.29 31.79 32.32
N GLU A 73 4.71 31.79 33.59
CA GLU A 73 4.04 31.07 34.69
C GLU A 73 2.96 31.90 35.39
N SER A 74 2.97 33.22 35.19
CA SER A 74 2.14 34.16 35.94
C SER A 74 0.74 34.31 35.34
N THR A 75 0.64 34.21 34.02
CA THR A 75 -0.63 34.34 33.30
C THR A 75 -0.85 33.16 32.34
N GLU A 76 -2.12 32.89 32.06
CA GLU A 76 -2.55 31.88 31.11
C GLU A 76 -2.76 32.53 29.73
N ASP A 77 -2.21 31.91 28.70
CA ASP A 77 -2.44 32.29 27.32
C ASP A 77 -3.70 31.61 26.76
N ILE A 78 -4.27 32.23 25.73
CA ILE A 78 -5.53 31.80 25.13
C ILE A 78 -5.22 30.99 23.87
N LEU A 79 -5.43 29.67 23.93
CA LEU A 79 -5.42 28.80 22.77
C LEU A 79 -6.82 28.71 22.16
N ILE A 80 -6.92 29.13 20.89
CA ILE A 80 -8.08 28.88 20.04
C ILE A 80 -7.76 27.73 19.10
N TYR A 81 -8.52 26.64 19.22
CA TYR A 81 -8.41 25.46 18.34
C TYR A 81 -9.69 25.30 17.53
N GLY A 82 -9.58 24.99 16.25
CA GLY A 82 -10.69 24.62 15.37
C GLY A 82 -10.20 23.91 14.11
N GLU A 83 -11.10 23.72 13.16
CA GLU A 83 -10.84 22.93 11.95
C GLU A 83 -11.19 23.73 10.69
N SER A 84 -10.32 23.69 9.68
CA SER A 84 -10.56 24.38 8.40
C SER A 84 -11.70 23.78 7.58
N GLY A 85 -12.03 22.50 7.82
CA GLY A 85 -12.91 21.69 6.98
C GLY A 85 -12.25 21.23 5.67
N GLY A 86 -13.06 20.61 4.79
CA GLY A 86 -12.60 20.03 3.51
C GLY A 86 -11.87 18.69 3.67
N SER A 87 -11.27 18.20 2.59
CA SER A 87 -10.56 16.90 2.57
C SER A 87 -9.21 16.92 3.29
N GLY A 88 -8.63 18.10 3.52
CA GLY A 88 -7.36 18.27 4.23
C GLY A 88 -7.48 18.20 5.76
N ASN A 89 -8.62 18.65 6.28
CA ASN A 89 -8.93 18.82 7.70
C ASN A 89 -7.73 19.35 8.52
N TYR A 90 -7.31 20.58 8.23
CA TYR A 90 -6.19 21.22 8.91
C TYR A 90 -6.66 21.90 10.20
N ALA A 91 -5.78 21.92 11.20
CA ALA A 91 -6.05 22.61 12.45
C ALA A 91 -5.88 24.12 12.29
N ILE A 92 -6.90 24.86 12.69
CA ILE A 92 -6.81 26.29 12.98
C ILE A 92 -6.40 26.37 14.45
N ALA A 93 -5.14 26.68 14.73
CA ALA A 93 -4.58 26.61 16.07
C ALA A 93 -3.69 27.83 16.33
N ASN A 94 -4.24 28.79 17.07
CA ASN A 94 -3.57 30.05 17.38
C ASN A 94 -3.54 30.29 18.89
N ILE A 95 -2.40 30.75 19.40
CA ILE A 95 -2.20 31.03 20.82
C ILE A 95 -1.90 32.51 20.97
N TYR A 96 -2.61 33.15 21.90
CA TYR A 96 -2.54 34.57 22.16
C TYR A 96 -2.14 34.85 23.62
N HIS A 97 -1.08 35.63 23.80
CA HIS A 97 -0.68 36.18 25.08
C HIS A 97 -1.31 37.55 25.29
N TYR A 98 -1.84 37.83 26.48
CA TYR A 98 -2.36 39.15 26.83
C TYR A 98 -1.25 40.02 27.40
N ASP A 99 -1.00 41.18 26.78
CA ASP A 99 -0.02 42.16 27.24
C ASP A 99 -0.62 43.58 27.11
N ASP A 100 -0.79 44.25 28.25
CA ASP A 100 -1.25 45.64 28.39
C ASP A 100 -2.41 46.03 27.43
N GLY A 101 -3.51 45.29 27.51
CA GLY A 101 -4.71 45.56 26.72
C GLY A 101 -4.67 45.10 25.27
N LYS A 102 -3.66 44.31 24.87
CA LYS A 102 -3.54 43.73 23.53
C LYS A 102 -3.34 42.22 23.62
N LEU A 103 -3.78 41.52 22.58
CA LEU A 103 -3.46 40.11 22.36
C LEU A 103 -2.32 39.98 21.34
N LEU A 104 -1.19 39.47 21.81
CA LEU A 104 -0.03 39.11 20.99
C LEU A 104 -0.20 37.68 20.49
N GLU A 105 -0.20 37.46 19.17
CA GLU A 105 -0.18 36.11 18.59
C GLU A 105 1.22 35.50 18.76
N ILE A 106 1.36 34.51 19.66
CA ILE A 106 2.63 33.84 19.95
C ILE A 106 2.79 32.52 19.19
N PHE A 107 1.69 31.96 18.69
CA PHE A 107 1.68 30.79 17.81
C PHE A 107 0.53 30.86 16.81
N ASN A 108 0.79 30.37 15.59
CA ASN A 108 -0.18 30.26 14.50
C ASN A 108 0.20 29.05 13.64
N SER A 109 -0.73 28.09 13.49
CA SER A 109 -0.48 26.82 12.81
C SER A 109 -0.09 26.97 11.32
N ASP A 110 -0.68 27.92 10.61
CA ASP A 110 -0.37 28.18 9.21
C ASP A 110 1.03 28.79 9.07
N THR A 111 1.33 29.81 9.88
CA THR A 111 2.65 30.46 9.87
C THR A 111 3.75 29.49 10.30
N PHE A 112 3.45 28.58 11.24
CA PHE A 112 4.35 27.50 11.63
C PHE A 112 4.63 26.57 10.44
N SER A 113 3.57 26.09 9.77
CA SER A 113 3.69 25.20 8.60
C SER A 113 4.50 25.85 7.47
N ASP A 114 4.31 27.14 7.23
CA ASP A 114 5.07 27.90 6.23
C ASP A 114 6.54 28.13 6.62
N LYS A 115 6.85 28.21 7.91
CA LYS A 115 8.21 28.40 8.42
C LYS A 115 9.02 27.11 8.41
N TYR A 116 8.39 25.97 8.68
CA TYR A 116 9.04 24.65 8.79
C TYR A 116 8.71 23.75 7.59
N LYS A 117 9.12 24.17 6.38
CA LYS A 117 8.90 23.40 5.14
C LYS A 117 9.84 22.21 5.00
N TYR A 118 9.35 21.19 4.30
CA TYR A 118 10.07 19.95 4.04
C TYR A 118 10.31 19.75 2.55
N LYS A 119 11.53 19.34 2.21
CA LYS A 119 11.82 18.67 0.93
C LYS A 119 11.70 17.18 1.18
N CYS A 120 10.90 16.50 0.36
CA CYS A 120 10.63 15.08 0.54
C CYS A 120 10.91 14.33 -0.76
N ARG A 121 11.29 13.07 -0.65
CA ARG A 121 11.39 12.15 -1.81
C ARG A 121 11.23 10.72 -1.37
N TYR A 122 10.78 9.88 -2.30
CA TYR A 122 10.83 8.44 -2.12
C TYR A 122 12.26 7.92 -2.28
N LEU A 123 12.58 6.88 -1.53
CA LEU A 123 13.80 6.07 -1.65
C LEU A 123 13.38 4.62 -1.89
N ASN A 124 14.18 3.86 -2.62
CA ASN A 124 13.94 2.42 -2.80
C ASN A 124 13.83 1.69 -1.44
N ASP A 125 13.28 0.48 -1.49
CA ASP A 125 13.03 -0.37 -0.34
C ASP A 125 12.01 0.25 0.63
N PHE A 126 10.94 0.84 0.07
CA PHE A 126 9.78 1.38 0.81
C PHE A 126 10.17 2.44 1.86
N LYS A 127 10.99 3.42 1.47
CA LYS A 127 11.48 4.46 2.40
C LYS A 127 11.15 5.86 1.91
N VAL A 128 10.96 6.76 2.86
CA VAL A 128 10.74 8.19 2.57
C VAL A 128 11.83 9.00 3.26
N GLU A 129 12.43 9.93 2.50
CA GLU A 129 13.32 10.95 3.04
C GLU A 129 12.57 12.26 3.23
N LEU A 130 12.77 12.92 4.37
CA LEU A 130 12.26 14.25 4.68
C LEU A 130 13.42 15.14 5.14
N ILE A 131 13.52 16.36 4.62
CA ILE A 131 14.52 17.35 5.03
C ILE A 131 13.80 18.63 5.46
N CYS A 132 13.86 18.96 6.74
CA CYS A 132 13.36 20.24 7.26
C CYS A 132 14.43 21.31 7.07
N ASP A 133 14.21 22.24 6.14
CA ASP A 133 15.18 23.30 5.81
C ASP A 133 15.44 24.22 7.00
N LYS A 134 14.41 24.52 7.82
CA LYS A 134 14.56 25.44 8.95
C LYS A 134 15.38 24.87 10.11
N LEU A 135 15.22 23.57 10.37
CA LEU A 135 15.93 22.87 11.44
C LEU A 135 17.24 22.24 10.98
N GLN A 136 17.49 22.18 9.66
CA GLN A 136 18.63 21.47 9.07
C GLN A 136 18.68 20.00 9.53
N LYS A 137 17.50 19.37 9.63
CA LYS A 137 17.34 17.97 10.05
C LYS A 137 16.86 17.12 8.89
N LYS A 138 17.39 15.90 8.80
CA LYS A 138 17.02 14.87 7.83
C LYS A 138 16.43 13.67 8.56
N TYR A 139 15.35 13.13 8.02
CA TYR A 139 14.70 11.92 8.49
C TYR A 139 14.60 10.92 7.34
N ILE A 140 14.75 9.63 7.67
CA ILE A 140 14.43 8.53 6.77
C ILE A 140 13.50 7.61 7.55
N ILE A 141 12.30 7.39 7.02
CA ILE A 141 11.32 6.50 7.62
C ILE A 141 11.04 5.32 6.69
N ASP A 142 10.85 4.14 7.28
CA ASP A 142 10.39 2.95 6.60
C ASP A 142 8.86 2.95 6.60
N ILE A 143 8.27 2.86 5.41
CA ILE A 143 6.82 2.88 5.20
C ILE A 143 6.28 1.53 4.72
N SER A 144 7.05 0.45 4.88
CA SER A 144 6.66 -0.90 4.46
C SER A 144 5.48 -1.48 5.24
N THR A 145 5.16 -0.92 6.41
CA THR A 145 4.00 -1.31 7.24
C THR A 145 2.67 -0.74 6.74
N ILE A 146 2.71 0.13 5.72
CA ILE A 146 1.51 0.77 5.15
C ILE A 146 0.80 -0.18 4.19
N ASP A 147 -0.52 -0.06 4.09
CA ASP A 147 -1.35 -0.88 3.19
C ASP A 147 -0.76 -0.97 1.77
N LYS A 148 -0.65 -2.19 1.28
CA LYS A 148 0.02 -2.48 -0.01
C LYS A 148 -0.66 -1.79 -1.19
N ASN A 149 -1.98 -1.57 -1.16
CA ASN A 149 -2.65 -0.89 -2.27
C ASN A 149 -2.15 0.55 -2.39
N ASN A 150 -1.93 1.21 -1.26
CA ASN A 150 -1.38 2.56 -1.21
C ASN A 150 0.09 2.63 -1.67
N LEU A 151 0.89 1.58 -1.41
CA LEU A 151 2.29 1.54 -1.80
C LEU A 151 2.48 1.12 -3.27
N SER A 152 1.54 0.38 -3.85
CA SER A 152 1.62 -0.16 -5.21
C SER A 152 1.63 0.90 -6.32
N GLU A 153 1.21 2.12 -6.01
CA GLU A 153 1.31 3.27 -6.92
C GLU A 153 2.69 3.97 -6.84
N ILE A 154 3.45 3.71 -5.78
CA ILE A 154 4.74 4.35 -5.49
C ILE A 154 5.90 3.40 -5.85
N TYR A 155 5.77 2.10 -5.54
CA TYR A 155 6.81 1.08 -5.70
C TYR A 155 6.32 -0.11 -6.52
N ASP A 156 7.23 -0.72 -7.29
CA ASP A 156 7.02 -2.06 -7.83
C ASP A 156 7.17 -3.14 -6.74
N MET A 157 6.93 -4.40 -7.14
CA MET A 157 7.01 -5.55 -6.24
C MET A 157 8.41 -5.79 -5.66
N ASP A 158 9.47 -5.25 -6.28
CA ASP A 158 10.85 -5.35 -5.82
C ASP A 158 11.25 -4.17 -4.91
N GLY A 159 10.32 -3.25 -4.60
CA GLY A 159 10.57 -2.08 -3.77
C GLY A 159 11.27 -0.93 -4.51
N LYS A 160 11.30 -0.96 -5.84
CA LYS A 160 11.85 0.13 -6.65
C LYS A 160 10.77 1.14 -6.98
N ILE A 161 11.11 2.43 -6.92
CA ILE A 161 10.19 3.53 -7.19
C ILE A 161 9.70 3.48 -8.65
N ILE A 162 8.40 3.59 -8.85
CA ILE A 162 7.73 3.64 -10.17
C ILE A 162 6.92 4.91 -10.41
N THR A 163 6.85 5.80 -9.41
CA THR A 163 6.21 7.12 -9.54
C THR A 163 7.23 8.22 -9.78
N ASP A 164 6.80 9.28 -10.48
CA ASP A 164 7.57 10.52 -10.68
C ASP A 164 7.14 11.63 -9.70
N SER A 165 6.18 11.35 -8.82
CA SER A 165 5.70 12.32 -7.82
C SER A 165 6.45 12.16 -6.50
N ASP A 166 6.79 13.28 -5.86
CA ASP A 166 7.36 13.28 -4.52
C ASP A 166 6.26 13.33 -3.44
N PRO A 167 6.50 12.75 -2.24
CA PRO A 167 5.62 12.96 -1.10
C PRO A 167 5.71 14.42 -0.63
N SER A 168 4.82 14.81 0.28
CA SER A 168 4.84 16.14 0.90
C SER A 168 4.49 16.06 2.37
N VAL A 169 4.81 17.11 3.13
CA VAL A 169 4.31 17.27 4.51
C VAL A 169 3.20 18.30 4.50
N SER A 170 2.08 17.95 5.12
CA SER A 170 0.89 18.77 5.16
C SER A 170 1.05 19.99 6.07
N TYR A 171 0.04 20.87 6.08
CA TYR A 171 -0.14 21.83 7.17
C TYR A 171 -0.50 21.08 8.47
N VAL A 172 -0.32 21.74 9.61
CA VAL A 172 -0.64 21.18 10.93
C VAL A 172 -2.09 20.68 10.95
N ASN A 173 -2.27 19.39 11.27
CA ASN A 173 -3.57 18.73 11.32
C ASN A 173 -4.17 18.75 12.71
N SER A 174 -3.33 18.74 13.74
CA SER A 174 -3.76 18.74 15.14
C SER A 174 -2.65 19.31 16.01
N ILE A 175 -3.06 19.89 17.14
CA ILE A 175 -2.13 20.28 18.20
C ILE A 175 -2.65 19.79 19.55
N TYR A 176 -1.74 19.51 20.46
CA TYR A 176 -2.06 19.13 21.83
C TYR A 176 -1.23 19.96 22.81
N PRO A 177 -1.85 20.67 23.76
CA PRO A 177 -1.15 21.22 24.91
C PRO A 177 -0.52 20.09 25.73
N LEU A 178 0.75 20.25 26.07
CA LEU A 178 1.51 19.35 26.91
C LEU A 178 1.83 20.03 28.24
N VAL A 179 1.41 19.40 29.33
CA VAL A 179 1.86 19.77 30.67
C VAL A 179 3.21 19.11 30.90
N ASP A 180 4.22 19.92 31.17
CA ASP A 180 5.52 19.43 31.65
C ASP A 180 5.49 19.40 33.18
N LEU A 181 6.04 18.35 33.78
CA LEU A 181 6.10 18.23 35.24
C LEU A 181 7.36 18.84 35.84
N ASP A 182 8.39 19.06 35.01
CA ASP A 182 9.67 19.63 35.43
C ASP A 182 9.74 21.15 35.17
N TYR A 183 8.79 21.70 34.42
CA TYR A 183 8.72 23.11 34.05
C TYR A 183 7.32 23.65 34.31
N ASP A 184 7.23 24.87 34.80
CA ASP A 184 5.95 25.51 35.13
C ASP A 184 5.22 26.05 33.88
N THR A 185 5.89 26.11 32.73
CA THR A 185 5.27 26.45 31.42
C THR A 185 4.94 25.22 30.59
N MET A 186 3.75 25.23 29.99
CA MET A 186 3.25 24.26 29.04
C MET A 186 3.96 24.37 27.68
N LYS A 187 4.00 23.23 26.98
CA LYS A 187 4.45 23.11 25.59
C LYS A 187 3.27 22.77 24.69
N ILE A 188 3.47 22.79 23.38
CA ILE A 188 2.50 22.20 22.44
C ILE A 188 3.18 21.15 21.58
N GLU A 189 2.43 20.11 21.24
CA GLU A 189 2.81 19.12 20.25
C GLU A 189 2.00 19.31 18.99
N ALA A 190 2.67 19.58 17.86
CA ALA A 190 2.04 19.80 16.57
C ALA A 190 2.26 18.59 15.64
N TYR A 191 1.18 18.12 15.04
CA TYR A 191 1.16 16.96 14.15
C TYR A 191 0.94 17.40 12.70
N GLN A 192 1.81 16.97 11.79
CA GLN A 192 1.68 17.16 10.34
C GLN A 192 1.76 15.80 9.65
N ARG A 193 0.85 15.52 8.73
CA ARG A 193 0.84 14.27 7.96
C ARG A 193 1.90 14.30 6.86
N ILE A 194 2.55 13.16 6.63
CA ILE A 194 3.35 12.91 5.44
C ILE A 194 2.37 12.35 4.40
N ILE A 195 2.13 13.11 3.34
CA ILE A 195 1.17 12.79 2.28
C ILE A 195 1.91 12.12 1.12
N GLY A 196 1.39 10.99 0.65
CA GLY A 196 1.88 10.29 -0.53
C GLY A 196 1.30 10.85 -1.83
N ILE A 197 0.89 9.98 -2.75
CA ILE A 197 0.41 10.41 -4.10
C ILE A 197 -0.90 11.20 -4.01
N THR A 198 -1.77 10.83 -3.08
CA THR A 198 -3.05 11.50 -2.84
C THR A 198 -3.14 11.98 -1.40
N ASN A 199 -3.91 13.05 -1.15
CA ASN A 199 -4.09 13.60 0.20
C ASN A 199 -4.71 12.62 1.22
N SER A 200 -5.42 11.60 0.75
CA SER A 200 -5.93 10.49 1.57
C SER A 200 -4.87 9.47 1.94
N ASN A 201 -3.77 9.38 1.17
CA ASN A 201 -2.68 8.46 1.44
C ASN A 201 -1.70 9.08 2.43
N THR A 202 -1.93 8.83 3.73
CA THR A 202 -1.01 9.26 4.80
C THR A 202 0.07 8.19 4.98
N LEU A 203 1.32 8.60 4.83
CA LEU A 203 2.51 7.75 4.93
C LEU A 203 3.14 7.73 6.33
N GLY A 204 2.69 8.61 7.22
CA GLY A 204 3.24 8.80 8.54
C GLY A 204 3.02 10.24 8.99
N GLU A 205 3.71 10.63 10.05
CA GLU A 205 3.56 11.94 10.67
C GLU A 205 4.92 12.55 11.03
N VAL A 206 4.99 13.88 10.93
CA VAL A 206 6.01 14.68 11.57
C VAL A 206 5.40 15.29 12.82
N ILE A 207 6.01 15.01 13.96
CA ILE A 207 5.57 15.42 15.28
C ILE A 207 6.60 16.41 15.80
N SER A 208 6.17 17.63 16.14
CA SER A 208 7.05 18.69 16.65
C SER A 208 6.61 19.15 18.02
N THR A 209 7.48 19.02 19.02
CA THR A 209 7.28 19.60 20.35
C THR A 209 7.84 21.02 20.35
N ILE A 210 7.01 21.97 20.77
CA ILE A 210 7.25 23.41 20.65
C ILE A 210 7.12 24.04 22.03
N SER A 211 8.17 24.73 22.46
CA SER A 211 8.11 25.66 23.60
C SER A 211 7.73 27.05 23.09
N LEU A 212 6.97 27.76 23.92
CA LEU A 212 6.48 29.12 23.70
C LEU A 212 6.98 30.10 24.77
N GLU A 213 7.91 29.65 25.62
CA GLU A 213 8.51 30.45 26.70
C GLU A 213 9.04 31.79 26.19
N GLU A 214 8.93 32.82 27.04
CA GLU A 214 9.24 34.20 26.69
C GLU A 214 8.49 34.69 25.43
N CYS A 215 7.30 34.12 25.20
CA CYS A 215 6.44 34.40 24.05
C CYS A 215 7.13 34.13 22.70
N LYS A 216 8.05 33.14 22.65
CA LYS A 216 8.82 32.79 21.43
C LYS A 216 8.54 31.35 21.00
N THR A 217 8.14 31.18 19.74
CA THR A 217 8.01 29.84 19.15
C THR A 217 9.35 29.18 18.87
N LYS A 218 9.67 28.12 19.62
CA LYS A 218 10.88 27.30 19.43
C LYS A 218 10.53 25.81 19.37
N VAL A 219 10.85 25.16 18.25
CA VAL A 219 10.80 23.69 18.16
C VAL A 219 11.97 23.14 18.97
N ILE A 220 11.66 22.38 20.02
CA ILE A 220 12.67 21.76 20.90
C ILE A 220 12.97 20.32 20.46
N GLU A 221 11.95 19.60 20.00
CA GLU A 221 12.07 18.23 19.52
C GLU A 221 11.23 18.03 18.26
N GLN A 222 11.69 17.10 17.42
CA GLN A 222 10.97 16.73 16.21
C GLN A 222 11.27 15.28 15.84
N PHE A 223 10.20 14.54 15.58
CA PHE A 223 10.23 13.15 15.14
C PHE A 223 9.49 13.00 13.81
N ALA A 224 9.90 12.01 13.02
CA ALA A 224 9.12 11.50 11.91
C ALA A 224 8.86 10.02 12.18
N ALA A 225 7.59 9.62 12.15
CA ALA A 225 7.16 8.29 12.57
C ALA A 225 6.06 7.73 11.66
N THR A 226 5.90 6.41 11.69
CA THR A 226 4.80 5.69 11.07
C THR A 226 3.93 5.04 12.15
N TYR A 227 2.67 4.77 11.83
CA TYR A 227 1.80 4.03 12.74
C TYR A 227 2.30 2.57 12.87
N GLY A 228 2.18 2.03 14.08
CA GLY A 228 2.39 0.61 14.30
C GLY A 228 1.33 -0.21 13.56
N GLU A 229 1.69 -1.42 13.16
CA GLU A 229 0.74 -2.40 12.64
C GLU A 229 0.31 -3.37 13.76
N ASP A 230 -0.89 -3.92 13.65
CA ASP A 230 -1.33 -4.97 14.56
C ASP A 230 -0.43 -6.19 14.44
N VAL A 231 0.16 -6.57 15.57
CA VAL A 231 0.93 -7.79 15.72
C VAL A 231 -0.05 -8.96 15.77
N SER A 232 -0.27 -9.59 14.62
CA SER A 232 -0.75 -10.97 14.60
C SER A 232 0.43 -11.90 14.94
N GLU A 233 0.18 -13.18 15.27
CA GLU A 233 1.24 -14.22 15.38
C GLU A 233 2.20 -14.25 14.15
N LEU A 234 1.84 -13.53 13.09
CA LEU A 234 2.54 -13.28 11.83
C LEU A 234 3.67 -12.23 11.87
N SER A 235 3.81 -11.36 12.88
CA SER A 235 4.85 -10.29 12.91
C SER A 235 6.06 -10.56 13.82
N ARG A 236 6.25 -11.80 14.31
CA ARG A 236 7.55 -12.32 14.80
C ARG A 236 8.63 -12.43 13.69
N GLY A 237 8.41 -11.83 12.54
CA GLY A 237 9.05 -12.18 11.28
C GLY A 237 10.54 -11.86 11.15
N ASN A 238 11.17 -11.17 12.12
CA ASN A 238 12.63 -11.07 12.16
C ASN A 238 13.25 -12.27 12.90
N ASP A 239 12.75 -12.62 14.09
CA ASP A 239 13.23 -13.80 14.81
C ASP A 239 12.91 -15.10 14.08
N LEU A 240 11.71 -15.23 13.50
CA LEU A 240 11.31 -16.45 12.78
C LEU A 240 12.19 -16.69 11.55
N LYS A 241 12.52 -15.62 10.82
CA LYS A 241 13.36 -15.71 9.63
C LYS A 241 14.79 -16.10 10.00
N GLU A 242 15.37 -15.47 11.02
CA GLU A 242 16.70 -15.82 11.53
C GLU A 242 16.73 -17.27 12.07
N ASP A 243 15.69 -17.69 12.78
CA ASP A 243 15.58 -19.06 13.30
C ASP A 243 15.46 -20.11 12.17
N ILE A 244 14.83 -19.76 11.05
CA ILE A 244 14.81 -20.58 9.83
C ILE A 244 16.18 -20.60 9.15
N ILE A 245 16.80 -19.43 8.95
CA ILE A 245 18.14 -19.32 8.33
C ILE A 245 19.15 -20.16 9.12
N SER A 246 19.10 -20.14 10.45
CA SER A 246 19.99 -20.94 11.31
C SER A 246 19.85 -22.46 11.13
N LYS A 247 18.75 -22.93 10.52
CA LYS A 247 18.49 -24.36 10.22
C LYS A 247 18.81 -24.74 8.77
N LEU A 248 19.21 -23.77 7.96
CA LEU A 248 19.61 -23.98 6.57
C LEU A 248 21.14 -24.08 6.48
N PRO A 249 21.69 -24.57 5.34
CA PRO A 249 23.13 -24.56 5.14
C PRO A 249 23.73 -23.16 5.26
N ASP A 250 25.00 -23.09 5.66
CA ASP A 250 25.78 -21.85 5.57
C ASP A 250 25.92 -21.42 4.09
N ASP A 251 26.09 -20.12 3.84
CA ASP A 251 26.25 -19.52 2.50
C ASP A 251 25.05 -19.65 1.55
N ILE A 252 23.82 -19.65 2.10
CA ILE A 252 22.62 -19.56 1.29
C ILE A 252 22.33 -18.13 0.79
N VAL A 253 21.62 -18.03 -0.34
CA VAL A 253 21.00 -16.77 -0.78
C VAL A 253 19.49 -16.96 -0.81
N LEU A 254 18.76 -16.26 0.07
CA LEU A 254 17.31 -16.33 0.11
C LEU A 254 16.68 -15.86 -1.22
N ILE A 255 15.69 -16.61 -1.68
CA ILE A 255 14.79 -16.20 -2.76
C ILE A 255 13.59 -15.52 -2.08
N ASN A 256 13.40 -14.24 -2.34
CA ASN A 256 12.33 -13.48 -1.72
C ASN A 256 10.95 -13.98 -2.18
N LEU A 257 10.21 -14.64 -1.29
CA LEU A 257 8.85 -15.13 -1.55
C LEU A 257 7.75 -14.06 -1.40
N ASN A 258 8.08 -12.82 -1.01
CA ASN A 258 7.10 -11.74 -0.93
C ASN A 258 6.44 -11.46 -2.29
N LYS A 259 7.17 -11.71 -3.39
CA LYS A 259 6.67 -11.63 -4.77
C LYS A 259 5.53 -12.62 -5.09
N PHE A 260 5.24 -13.55 -4.19
CA PHE A 260 4.18 -14.55 -4.31
C PHE A 260 3.14 -14.46 -3.18
N GLY A 261 3.02 -13.29 -2.54
CA GLY A 261 2.08 -13.08 -1.43
C GLY A 261 2.66 -13.36 -0.05
N GLY A 262 3.95 -13.72 0.05
CA GLY A 262 4.66 -13.90 1.31
C GLY A 262 4.90 -12.62 2.12
N ARG A 263 5.43 -12.80 3.34
CA ARG A 263 5.92 -11.75 4.23
C ARG A 263 7.33 -12.11 4.72
N ASN A 264 8.23 -11.14 4.83
CA ASN A 264 9.64 -11.31 5.22
C ASN A 264 10.43 -12.38 4.44
N GLY A 265 10.05 -12.65 3.18
CA GLY A 265 10.67 -13.65 2.32
C GLY A 265 10.15 -15.07 2.54
N LEU A 266 9.10 -15.24 3.34
CA LEU A 266 8.49 -16.52 3.70
C LEU A 266 7.00 -16.54 3.29
N ILE A 267 6.44 -17.72 3.10
CA ILE A 267 4.99 -17.92 2.93
C ILE A 267 4.50 -18.81 4.05
N LYS A 268 3.42 -18.44 4.73
CA LYS A 268 2.69 -19.35 5.63
C LYS A 268 1.41 -19.81 4.95
N ALA A 269 1.18 -21.11 4.95
CA ALA A 269 -0.03 -21.72 4.39
C ALA A 269 -0.21 -23.13 4.95
N ASP A 270 -1.47 -23.52 5.18
CA ASP A 270 -1.85 -24.91 5.49
C ASP A 270 -1.77 -25.74 4.20
N ILE A 271 -0.61 -26.38 3.96
CA ILE A 271 -0.33 -27.10 2.70
C ILE A 271 -0.60 -28.60 2.80
N ASP A 272 -0.81 -29.14 4.00
CA ASP A 272 -1.25 -30.53 4.21
C ASP A 272 -2.73 -30.67 4.61
N GLY A 273 -3.41 -29.58 4.94
CA GLY A 273 -4.83 -29.52 5.28
C GLY A 273 -5.14 -29.93 6.71
N ASP A 274 -4.16 -29.90 7.62
CA ASP A 274 -4.32 -30.24 9.03
C ASP A 274 -4.83 -29.07 9.90
N GLY A 275 -4.97 -27.87 9.31
CA GLY A 275 -5.43 -26.66 9.96
C GLY A 275 -4.33 -25.85 10.63
N ASN A 276 -3.08 -26.32 10.62
CA ASN A 276 -1.90 -25.57 11.04
C ASN A 276 -1.10 -25.16 9.81
N GLU A 277 -0.56 -23.94 9.81
CA GLU A 277 0.21 -23.45 8.67
C GLU A 277 1.66 -23.96 8.69
N GLU A 278 2.14 -24.41 7.53
CA GLU A 278 3.57 -24.58 7.27
C GLU A 278 4.18 -23.26 6.87
N ILE A 279 5.48 -23.13 7.12
CA ILE A 279 6.29 -21.99 6.72
C ILE A 279 7.18 -22.43 5.56
N LEU A 280 6.93 -21.89 4.38
CA LEU A 280 7.73 -22.07 3.18
C LEU A 280 8.84 -21.02 3.11
N CYS A 281 10.06 -21.50 2.84
CA CYS A 281 11.25 -20.69 2.60
C CYS A 281 11.93 -21.17 1.32
N ALA A 282 12.36 -20.25 0.46
CA ALA A 282 13.13 -20.59 -0.73
C ALA A 282 14.52 -19.95 -0.68
N TYR A 283 15.52 -20.68 -1.17
CA TYR A 283 16.91 -20.24 -1.16
C TYR A 283 17.72 -20.90 -2.27
N LYS A 284 18.88 -20.33 -2.56
CA LYS A 284 19.92 -20.92 -3.40
C LYS A 284 21.06 -21.40 -2.53
N TYR A 285 21.56 -22.60 -2.81
CA TYR A 285 22.72 -23.19 -2.18
C TYR A 285 23.53 -23.93 -3.24
N LYS A 286 24.82 -23.58 -3.39
CA LYS A 286 25.73 -24.19 -4.39
C LYS A 286 25.13 -24.23 -5.81
N ASP A 287 24.59 -23.10 -6.26
CA ASP A 287 23.93 -22.92 -7.56
C ASP A 287 22.67 -23.75 -7.81
N VAL A 288 22.10 -24.35 -6.75
CA VAL A 288 20.82 -25.06 -6.80
C VAL A 288 19.79 -24.31 -5.95
N GLN A 289 18.58 -24.13 -6.48
CA GLN A 289 17.46 -23.54 -5.77
C GLN A 289 16.62 -24.60 -5.07
N TYR A 290 16.18 -24.24 -3.87
CA TYR A 290 15.40 -25.08 -2.99
C TYR A 290 14.14 -24.35 -2.55
N LEU A 291 13.06 -25.12 -2.37
CA LEU A 291 11.91 -24.74 -1.57
C LEU A 291 11.88 -25.67 -0.35
N SER A 292 11.81 -25.12 0.86
CA SER A 292 11.78 -25.87 2.11
C SER A 292 10.53 -25.54 2.91
N ALA A 293 10.04 -26.53 3.64
CA ALA A 293 8.91 -26.40 4.56
C ALA A 293 9.37 -26.56 6.01
N PHE A 294 8.77 -25.77 6.88
CA PHE A 294 8.99 -25.77 8.32
C PHE A 294 7.63 -25.74 9.04
N ARG A 295 7.60 -26.12 10.31
CA ARG A 295 6.44 -25.95 11.18
C ARG A 295 6.87 -25.48 12.57
N GLU A 296 6.12 -24.56 13.15
CA GLU A 296 6.31 -24.11 14.53
C GLU A 296 5.57 -25.07 15.46
N ILE A 297 6.29 -25.71 16.39
CA ILE A 297 5.74 -26.61 17.41
C ILE A 297 6.23 -26.12 18.76
N ASP A 298 5.31 -25.72 19.64
CA ASP A 298 5.60 -25.18 20.98
C ASP A 298 6.59 -24.00 20.97
N GLY A 299 6.48 -23.12 19.97
CA GLY A 299 7.37 -21.97 19.79
C GLY A 299 8.74 -22.29 19.18
N ILE A 300 8.98 -23.55 18.78
CA ILE A 300 10.23 -23.98 18.13
C ILE A 300 9.94 -24.28 16.65
N VAL A 301 10.66 -23.63 15.75
CA VAL A 301 10.58 -23.93 14.32
C VAL A 301 11.31 -25.24 14.02
N LYS A 302 10.64 -26.19 13.37
CA LYS A 302 11.23 -27.45 12.93
C LYS A 302 11.28 -27.50 11.41
N PHE A 303 12.44 -27.87 10.87
CA PHE A 303 12.57 -28.23 9.46
C PHE A 303 11.80 -29.52 9.19
N LEU A 304 11.01 -29.53 8.12
CA LEU A 304 10.24 -30.71 7.70
C LEU A 304 10.89 -31.38 6.50
N ASP A 305 11.00 -30.66 5.38
CA ASP A 305 11.56 -31.18 4.14
C ASP A 305 12.00 -30.06 3.20
N ASN A 306 12.77 -30.42 2.18
CA ASN A 306 13.12 -29.54 1.07
C ASN A 306 13.01 -30.25 -0.27
N ILE A 307 12.90 -29.44 -1.33
CA ILE A 307 12.89 -29.92 -2.69
C ILE A 307 13.67 -28.97 -3.59
N ASP A 308 14.46 -29.54 -4.49
CA ASP A 308 15.23 -28.80 -5.47
C ASP A 308 14.49 -28.64 -6.80
N GLY A 309 14.85 -27.55 -7.48
CA GLY A 309 14.33 -27.18 -8.78
C GLY A 309 15.39 -27.10 -9.87
N THR A 310 14.98 -27.16 -11.14
CA THR A 310 15.88 -26.91 -12.27
C THR A 310 15.94 -25.45 -12.66
N GLY A 311 17.11 -24.93 -13.02
CA GLY A 311 17.26 -23.53 -13.42
C GLY A 311 18.00 -22.72 -12.37
N TYR A 312 17.59 -21.47 -12.13
CA TYR A 312 18.34 -20.56 -11.26
C TYR A 312 17.48 -19.69 -10.33
N ASP A 313 16.15 -19.76 -10.39
CA ASP A 313 15.25 -19.01 -9.50
C ASP A 313 13.83 -19.62 -9.52
N ILE A 314 12.92 -19.08 -8.72
CA ILE A 314 11.48 -19.36 -8.76
C ILE A 314 10.77 -18.18 -9.45
N SER A 315 10.03 -18.45 -10.54
CA SER A 315 9.22 -17.47 -11.27
C SER A 315 7.78 -17.39 -10.78
N ASP A 316 7.25 -18.48 -10.25
CA ASP A 316 5.85 -18.59 -9.81
C ASP A 316 5.78 -19.52 -8.59
N LEU A 317 4.96 -19.16 -7.61
CA LEU A 317 4.61 -20.01 -6.47
C LEU A 317 3.15 -19.76 -6.12
N LEU A 318 2.29 -20.75 -6.35
CA LEU A 318 0.85 -20.66 -6.08
C LEU A 318 0.42 -21.83 -5.20
N ILE A 319 -0.42 -21.57 -4.20
CA ILE A 319 -0.98 -22.60 -3.32
C ILE A 319 -2.49 -22.56 -3.53
N ASP A 320 -3.05 -23.62 -4.10
CA ASP A 320 -4.47 -23.65 -4.44
C ASP A 320 -4.98 -25.10 -4.59
N LYS A 321 -6.29 -25.26 -4.63
CA LYS A 321 -6.97 -26.54 -4.83
C LYS A 321 -6.98 -26.94 -6.30
N ILE A 322 -5.82 -27.38 -6.80
CA ILE A 322 -5.63 -27.81 -8.19
C ILE A 322 -6.33 -29.15 -8.45
N LYS A 323 -6.23 -30.09 -7.50
CA LYS A 323 -6.85 -31.42 -7.63
C LYS A 323 -8.32 -31.43 -7.23
N GLN A 324 -9.09 -32.36 -7.81
CA GLN A 324 -10.50 -32.59 -7.45
C GLN A 324 -10.67 -33.13 -6.01
N LYS A 325 -9.68 -33.89 -5.51
CA LYS A 325 -9.68 -34.50 -4.17
C LYS A 325 -8.30 -34.33 -3.51
N GLY A 326 -8.30 -34.12 -2.19
CA GLY A 326 -7.12 -33.83 -1.39
C GLY A 326 -7.08 -32.37 -0.92
N GLY A 327 -6.06 -32.05 -0.12
CA GLY A 327 -5.71 -30.68 0.25
C GLY A 327 -5.14 -29.89 -0.92
N ASP A 328 -4.68 -28.69 -0.61
CA ASP A 328 -4.12 -27.77 -1.60
C ASP A 328 -2.83 -28.34 -2.21
N SER A 329 -2.47 -27.78 -3.36
CA SER A 329 -1.27 -28.17 -4.10
C SER A 329 -0.42 -26.93 -4.32
N ILE A 330 0.89 -27.12 -4.26
CA ILE A 330 1.86 -26.06 -4.47
C ILE A 330 2.33 -26.15 -5.92
N LEU A 331 2.01 -25.14 -6.70
CA LEU A 331 2.54 -24.95 -8.02
C LEU A 331 3.86 -24.19 -7.92
N VAL A 332 4.94 -24.74 -8.49
CA VAL A 332 6.25 -24.09 -8.52
C VAL A 332 6.71 -23.92 -9.97
N GLY A 333 7.02 -22.68 -10.32
CA GLY A 333 7.68 -22.31 -11.56
C GLY A 333 9.18 -22.19 -11.39
N TRP A 334 9.95 -23.16 -11.86
CA TRP A 334 11.40 -23.08 -11.80
C TRP A 334 11.97 -22.35 -13.01
N ARG A 335 12.54 -21.16 -12.80
CA ARG A 335 13.03 -20.27 -13.86
C ARG A 335 14.30 -20.84 -14.50
N ILE A 336 14.22 -21.18 -15.79
CA ILE A 336 15.32 -21.75 -16.59
C ILE A 336 15.86 -20.78 -17.66
N GLY A 337 15.24 -19.61 -17.82
CA GLY A 337 15.72 -18.56 -18.71
C GLY A 337 14.97 -17.25 -18.48
N GLY A 338 15.29 -16.21 -19.26
CA GLY A 338 14.66 -14.89 -19.11
C GLY A 338 13.13 -14.89 -19.30
N ILE A 339 12.60 -15.85 -20.07
CA ILE A 339 11.17 -15.96 -20.44
C ILE A 339 10.63 -17.39 -20.21
N TRP A 340 11.45 -18.32 -19.71
CA TRP A 340 11.07 -19.73 -19.64
C TRP A 340 11.22 -20.28 -18.23
N SER A 341 10.21 -21.04 -17.82
CA SER A 341 10.15 -21.77 -16.56
C SER A 341 9.67 -23.20 -16.77
N VAL A 342 10.10 -24.10 -15.89
CA VAL A 342 9.64 -25.50 -15.80
C VAL A 342 8.64 -25.60 -14.67
N LEU A 343 7.48 -26.18 -14.96
CA LEU A 343 6.42 -26.41 -13.98
C LEU A 343 6.66 -27.68 -13.16
N ASP A 344 6.60 -27.55 -11.84
CA ASP A 344 6.33 -28.65 -10.91
C ASP A 344 5.00 -28.39 -10.16
N ILE A 345 4.28 -29.47 -9.84
CA ILE A 345 3.14 -29.44 -8.93
C ILE A 345 3.48 -30.37 -7.77
N LEU A 346 3.37 -29.86 -6.55
CA LEU A 346 3.77 -30.55 -5.33
C LEU A 346 2.55 -30.75 -4.42
N ASP A 347 2.47 -31.93 -3.83
CA ASP A 347 1.70 -32.17 -2.61
C ASP A 347 2.63 -32.08 -1.40
N PHE A 348 2.08 -31.73 -0.24
CA PHE A 348 2.77 -31.85 1.03
C PHE A 348 2.00 -32.81 1.94
N LYS A 349 2.65 -33.92 2.35
CA LYS A 349 2.02 -34.95 3.19
C LYS A 349 3.05 -35.59 4.10
N GLU A 350 2.66 -35.87 5.33
CA GLU A 350 3.51 -36.53 6.33
C GLU A 350 4.87 -35.80 6.49
N GLY A 351 4.83 -34.47 6.40
CA GLY A 351 6.02 -33.62 6.49
C GLY A 351 6.95 -33.67 5.27
N LYS A 352 6.51 -34.16 4.11
CA LYS A 352 7.34 -34.29 2.90
C LYS A 352 6.69 -33.71 1.65
N PHE A 353 7.52 -33.15 0.78
CA PHE A 353 7.12 -32.77 -0.57
C PHE A 353 7.01 -34.01 -1.47
N ILE A 354 5.94 -34.07 -2.27
CA ILE A 354 5.69 -35.13 -3.24
C ILE A 354 5.43 -34.49 -4.59
N LYS A 355 6.32 -34.72 -5.57
CA LYS A 355 6.09 -34.28 -6.96
C LYS A 355 4.90 -35.06 -7.54
N VAL A 356 3.86 -34.34 -7.91
CA VAL A 356 2.61 -34.91 -8.46
C VAL A 356 2.79 -35.27 -9.93
N LEU A 357 3.51 -34.45 -10.70
CA LEU A 357 3.69 -34.69 -12.13
C LEU A 357 4.69 -35.81 -12.38
N LYS A 358 4.28 -36.81 -13.15
CA LYS A 358 5.15 -37.85 -13.71
C LYS A 358 5.17 -37.75 -15.24
N GLY A 359 6.36 -37.78 -15.82
CA GLY A 359 6.55 -37.74 -17.28
C GLY A 359 7.21 -36.45 -17.76
N ASP A 360 6.72 -35.92 -18.88
CA ASP A 360 7.33 -34.78 -19.58
C ASP A 360 7.30 -33.50 -18.75
N LYS A 361 8.38 -32.72 -18.86
CA LYS A 361 8.47 -31.38 -18.27
C LYS A 361 7.65 -30.39 -19.08
N PHE A 362 6.90 -29.54 -18.39
CA PHE A 362 6.11 -28.49 -19.01
C PHE A 362 6.85 -27.16 -18.90
N ASN A 363 7.36 -26.70 -20.04
CA ASN A 363 7.95 -25.37 -20.15
C ASN A 363 6.87 -24.34 -20.45
N TYR A 364 6.94 -23.18 -19.80
CA TYR A 364 6.02 -22.08 -20.02
C TYR A 364 6.69 -20.73 -19.76
N SER A 365 6.00 -19.65 -20.13
CA SER A 365 6.44 -18.26 -19.94
C SER A 365 5.55 -17.47 -19.01
N LYS A 366 4.24 -17.75 -19.01
CA LYS A 366 3.28 -17.25 -18.01
C LYS A 366 2.32 -18.36 -17.64
N ILE A 367 1.81 -18.32 -16.41
CA ILE A 367 0.88 -19.31 -15.89
C ILE A 367 -0.28 -18.64 -15.18
N GLU A 368 -1.47 -19.20 -15.37
CA GLU A 368 -2.67 -18.76 -14.67
C GLU A 368 -3.50 -19.97 -14.25
N LEU A 369 -4.18 -19.86 -13.10
CA LEU A 369 -5.20 -20.81 -12.70
C LEU A 369 -6.55 -20.38 -13.28
N CYS A 370 -7.29 -21.34 -13.83
CA CYS A 370 -8.63 -21.18 -14.35
C CYS A 370 -9.61 -21.80 -13.37
N ASP A 371 -10.57 -21.01 -12.89
CA ASP A 371 -11.72 -21.54 -12.16
C ASP A 371 -12.54 -22.40 -13.12
N SER A 372 -12.46 -23.72 -12.98
CA SER A 372 -13.17 -24.61 -13.87
C SER A 372 -14.67 -24.53 -13.58
N GLY A 373 -15.51 -24.39 -14.61
CA GLY A 373 -16.98 -24.45 -14.48
C GLY A 373 -17.52 -25.83 -14.06
N ASN A 374 -16.65 -26.71 -13.57
CA ASN A 374 -16.91 -28.10 -13.29
C ASN A 374 -17.31 -28.24 -11.81
N SER A 375 -18.56 -28.62 -11.56
CA SER A 375 -19.18 -28.76 -10.23
C SER A 375 -18.55 -29.82 -9.29
N ARG A 376 -17.38 -30.36 -9.63
CA ARG A 376 -16.68 -31.45 -8.93
C ARG A 376 -15.39 -31.03 -8.22
N GLY A 377 -15.04 -29.73 -8.24
CA GLY A 377 -13.82 -29.19 -7.62
C GLY A 377 -12.57 -29.35 -8.51
N GLY A 378 -11.49 -28.60 -8.20
CA GLY A 378 -10.23 -28.58 -8.95
C GLY A 378 -10.12 -27.47 -10.00
N LYS A 379 -8.95 -26.83 -10.11
CA LYS A 379 -8.65 -25.76 -11.07
C LYS A 379 -7.87 -26.28 -12.28
N ASN A 380 -8.16 -25.70 -13.44
CA ASN A 380 -7.37 -25.94 -14.65
C ASN A 380 -6.21 -24.93 -14.71
N ILE A 381 -5.19 -25.25 -15.51
CA ILE A 381 -3.95 -24.47 -15.58
C ILE A 381 -3.78 -23.99 -17.02
N ALA A 382 -3.75 -22.68 -17.22
CA ALA A 382 -3.41 -22.08 -18.50
C ALA A 382 -1.92 -21.80 -18.57
N LEU A 383 -1.23 -22.43 -19.52
CA LEU A 383 0.18 -22.19 -19.80
C LEU A 383 0.30 -21.34 -21.07
N TRP A 384 1.00 -20.21 -20.95
CA TRP A 384 1.35 -19.32 -22.04
C TRP A 384 2.79 -19.58 -22.42
N SER A 385 3.04 -20.07 -23.63
CA SER A 385 4.38 -20.33 -24.16
C SER A 385 4.76 -19.19 -25.11
N HIS A 386 5.87 -18.50 -24.83
CA HIS A 386 6.35 -17.41 -25.67
C HIS A 386 6.72 -17.90 -27.07
N GLU A 387 6.35 -17.13 -28.09
CA GLU A 387 6.63 -17.45 -29.49
C GLU A 387 7.52 -16.37 -30.10
N THR A 388 7.06 -15.12 -30.13
CA THR A 388 7.82 -13.97 -30.64
C THR A 388 7.27 -12.64 -30.13
N GLY A 389 8.14 -11.73 -29.70
CA GLY A 389 7.70 -10.44 -29.14
C GLY A 389 6.75 -10.67 -27.96
N GLU A 390 5.57 -10.04 -27.98
CA GLU A 390 4.52 -10.28 -26.98
C GLU A 390 3.46 -11.29 -27.46
N ALA A 391 3.82 -12.19 -28.38
CA ALA A 391 2.95 -13.27 -28.84
C ALA A 391 3.23 -14.57 -28.07
N TYR A 392 2.15 -15.20 -27.61
CA TYR A 392 2.17 -16.42 -26.82
C TYR A 392 1.15 -17.43 -27.36
N ASN A 393 1.57 -18.68 -27.45
CA ASN A 393 0.65 -19.81 -27.62
C ASN A 393 0.09 -20.23 -26.26
N VAL A 394 -1.24 -20.25 -26.13
CA VAL A 394 -1.93 -20.55 -24.87
C VAL A 394 -2.64 -21.89 -24.95
N GLN A 395 -2.37 -22.76 -23.98
CA GLN A 395 -3.03 -24.05 -23.84
C GLN A 395 -3.47 -24.27 -22.39
N ILE A 396 -4.72 -24.68 -22.22
CA ILE A 396 -5.29 -25.03 -20.91
C ILE A 396 -5.08 -26.53 -20.67
N TYR A 397 -4.65 -26.87 -19.46
CA TYR A 397 -4.42 -28.23 -19.00
C TYR A 397 -5.30 -28.52 -17.79
N THR A 398 -5.68 -29.79 -17.66
CA THR A 398 -6.38 -30.32 -16.49
C THR A 398 -5.52 -31.41 -15.88
N LEU A 399 -5.33 -31.38 -14.57
CA LEU A 399 -4.57 -32.39 -13.84
C LEU A 399 -5.43 -33.64 -13.66
N ARG A 400 -5.01 -34.77 -14.24
CA ARG A 400 -5.67 -36.07 -14.07
C ARG A 400 -4.68 -37.10 -13.52
N GLY A 401 -4.87 -37.43 -12.25
CA GLY A 401 -3.90 -38.24 -11.52
C GLY A 401 -2.57 -37.50 -11.45
N GLU A 402 -1.56 -38.02 -12.14
CA GLU A 402 -0.18 -37.55 -12.10
C GLU A 402 0.27 -36.91 -13.43
N VAL A 403 -0.67 -36.61 -14.34
CA VAL A 403 -0.38 -36.10 -15.69
C VAL A 403 -1.25 -34.89 -16.01
N LEU A 404 -0.69 -33.91 -16.71
CA LEU A 404 -1.43 -32.78 -17.29
C LEU A 404 -1.93 -33.14 -18.69
N GLU A 405 -3.25 -33.19 -18.84
CA GLU A 405 -3.91 -33.41 -20.13
C GLU A 405 -4.42 -32.10 -20.71
N LYS A 406 -4.24 -31.88 -22.01
CA LYS A 406 -4.84 -30.74 -22.70
C LYS A 406 -6.36 -30.81 -22.60
N THR A 407 -6.98 -29.69 -22.25
CA THR A 407 -8.43 -29.54 -22.21
C THR A 407 -8.86 -28.32 -23.01
N TYR A 408 -10.09 -28.35 -23.50
CA TYR A 408 -10.72 -27.27 -24.27
C TYR A 408 -12.06 -26.84 -23.65
N LYS A 409 -12.37 -27.35 -22.45
CA LYS A 409 -13.67 -27.14 -21.80
C LYS A 409 -13.92 -25.69 -21.44
N ASP A 410 -12.89 -25.00 -20.95
CA ASP A 410 -12.97 -23.60 -20.52
C ASP A 410 -12.53 -22.63 -21.63
N ASP A 411 -12.26 -23.12 -22.85
CA ASP A 411 -11.73 -22.30 -23.93
C ASP A 411 -12.64 -21.11 -24.24
N LYS A 412 -13.96 -21.36 -24.24
CA LYS A 412 -14.94 -20.34 -24.61
C LYS A 412 -14.84 -19.10 -23.71
N ASP A 413 -14.72 -19.31 -22.41
CA ASP A 413 -14.75 -18.23 -21.43
C ASP A 413 -13.34 -17.68 -21.20
N TYR A 414 -12.33 -18.55 -21.07
CA TYR A 414 -10.95 -18.12 -20.85
C TYR A 414 -10.38 -17.30 -22.02
N PHE A 415 -10.66 -17.71 -23.26
CA PHE A 415 -10.12 -17.01 -24.43
C PHE A 415 -10.81 -15.68 -24.75
N LEU A 416 -11.89 -15.32 -24.06
CA LEU A 416 -12.38 -13.92 -24.08
C LEU A 416 -11.32 -12.98 -23.50
N ARG A 417 -10.66 -13.38 -22.40
CA ARG A 417 -9.58 -12.59 -21.78
C ARG A 417 -8.33 -12.56 -22.66
N VAL A 418 -8.00 -13.69 -23.29
CA VAL A 418 -6.86 -13.77 -24.25
C VAL A 418 -7.12 -12.89 -25.49
N GLU A 419 -8.36 -12.83 -25.97
CA GLU A 419 -8.74 -11.92 -27.06
C GLU A 419 -8.52 -10.46 -26.64
N ASP A 420 -8.97 -10.07 -25.46
CA ASP A 420 -8.81 -8.70 -24.95
C ASP A 420 -7.33 -8.33 -24.77
N TYR A 421 -6.50 -9.27 -24.30
CA TYR A 421 -5.04 -9.10 -24.28
C TYR A 421 -4.49 -8.72 -25.67
N TYR A 422 -4.83 -9.47 -26.73
CA TYR A 422 -4.32 -9.19 -28.07
C TYR A 422 -4.92 -7.93 -28.69
N LYS A 423 -6.21 -7.61 -28.43
CA LYS A 423 -6.79 -6.33 -28.85
C LYS A 423 -6.06 -5.15 -28.22
N ASN A 424 -5.80 -5.21 -26.92
CA ASN A 424 -5.06 -4.17 -26.21
C ASN A 424 -3.63 -4.05 -26.72
N LEU A 425 -2.96 -5.19 -26.98
CA LEU A 425 -1.62 -5.21 -27.55
C LEU A 425 -1.60 -4.55 -28.93
N ILE A 426 -2.56 -4.86 -29.82
CA ILE A 426 -2.67 -4.27 -31.17
C ILE A 426 -3.06 -2.79 -31.11
N ASN A 427 -3.82 -2.34 -30.13
CA ASN A 427 -4.18 -0.93 -29.97
C ASN A 427 -2.99 -0.10 -29.46
N LYS A 428 -2.18 -0.65 -28.56
CA LYS A 428 -1.01 0.02 -27.97
C LYS A 428 0.23 -0.03 -28.86
N SER A 429 0.35 -1.05 -29.69
CA SER A 429 1.47 -1.24 -30.63
C SER A 429 0.98 -1.13 -32.08
N ARG A 430 1.88 -1.24 -33.06
CA ARG A 430 1.47 -1.39 -34.46
C ARG A 430 0.97 -2.83 -34.67
N GLU A 431 -0.18 -3.00 -35.32
CA GLU A 431 -0.67 -4.33 -35.72
C GLU A 431 0.40 -5.08 -36.52
N THR A 432 0.82 -6.24 -36.02
CA THR A 432 1.72 -7.17 -36.71
C THR A 432 0.94 -8.38 -37.23
N PRO A 433 1.38 -9.03 -38.33
CA PRO A 433 0.78 -10.28 -38.80
C PRO A 433 0.68 -11.37 -37.72
N GLN A 434 1.67 -11.44 -36.82
CA GLN A 434 1.72 -12.38 -35.70
C GLN A 434 0.64 -12.07 -34.66
N TYR A 435 0.54 -10.83 -34.18
CA TYR A 435 -0.48 -10.46 -33.17
C TYR A 435 -1.89 -10.64 -33.72
N LEU A 436 -2.11 -10.30 -35.00
CA LEU A 436 -3.37 -10.56 -35.67
C LEU A 436 -3.70 -12.06 -35.71
N TYR A 437 -2.71 -12.92 -35.97
CA TYR A 437 -2.90 -14.37 -35.96
C TYR A 437 -3.28 -14.91 -34.57
N TYR A 438 -2.61 -14.50 -33.50
CA TYR A 438 -2.97 -14.96 -32.16
C TYR A 438 -4.30 -14.37 -31.67
N LEU A 439 -4.69 -13.16 -32.10
CA LEU A 439 -6.04 -12.64 -31.91
C LEU A 439 -7.08 -13.55 -32.59
N ILE A 440 -6.84 -13.96 -33.84
CA ILE A 440 -7.71 -14.91 -34.56
C ILE A 440 -7.82 -16.23 -33.78
N GLN A 441 -6.69 -16.79 -33.33
CA GLN A 441 -6.69 -18.03 -32.54
C GLN A 441 -7.53 -17.90 -31.27
N ALA A 442 -7.39 -16.79 -30.55
CA ALA A 442 -8.18 -16.53 -29.36
C ALA A 442 -9.68 -16.43 -29.68
N GLN A 443 -10.05 -15.70 -30.74
CA GLN A 443 -11.45 -15.59 -31.18
C GLN A 443 -12.05 -16.94 -31.60
N CYS A 444 -11.24 -17.79 -32.26
CA CYS A 444 -11.67 -19.15 -32.62
C CYS A 444 -12.00 -19.97 -31.37
N LYS A 445 -11.11 -19.97 -30.38
CA LYS A 445 -11.29 -20.71 -29.12
C LYS A 445 -12.41 -20.14 -28.25
N ALA A 446 -12.61 -18.82 -28.28
CA ALA A 446 -13.74 -18.13 -27.65
C ALA A 446 -15.09 -18.37 -28.36
N GLY A 447 -15.10 -19.04 -29.52
CA GLY A 447 -16.31 -19.27 -30.31
C GLY A 447 -16.83 -18.04 -31.08
N LYS A 448 -16.06 -16.95 -31.15
CA LYS A 448 -16.37 -15.71 -31.90
C LYS A 448 -16.08 -15.86 -33.39
N LYS A 449 -16.86 -16.73 -34.04
CA LYS A 449 -16.64 -17.16 -35.43
C LYS A 449 -16.63 -15.99 -36.42
N LYS A 450 -17.50 -15.00 -36.24
CA LYS A 450 -17.65 -13.87 -37.18
C LYS A 450 -16.41 -12.98 -37.15
N GLU A 451 -16.00 -12.58 -35.96
CA GLU A 451 -14.83 -11.74 -35.73
C GLU A 451 -13.55 -12.43 -36.19
N ALA A 452 -13.41 -13.73 -35.90
CA ALA A 452 -12.30 -14.54 -36.40
C ALA A 452 -12.28 -14.58 -37.94
N TYR A 453 -13.41 -14.78 -38.58
CA TYR A 453 -13.52 -14.82 -40.04
C TYR A 453 -13.11 -13.49 -40.70
N ASP A 454 -13.58 -12.37 -40.14
CA ASP A 454 -13.24 -11.03 -40.62
C ASP A 454 -11.73 -10.75 -40.47
N ASN A 455 -11.15 -11.10 -39.31
CA ASN A 455 -9.73 -10.96 -39.07
C ASN A 455 -8.88 -11.89 -39.95
N ILE A 456 -9.33 -13.09 -40.29
CA ILE A 456 -8.63 -13.97 -41.25
C ILE A 456 -8.59 -13.34 -42.64
N ASN A 457 -9.69 -12.74 -43.09
CA ASN A 457 -9.70 -12.04 -44.37
C ASN A 457 -8.79 -10.80 -44.36
N ARG A 458 -8.67 -10.12 -43.23
CA ARG A 458 -7.70 -9.04 -43.03
C ARG A 458 -6.26 -9.56 -43.07
N ALA A 459 -5.96 -10.67 -42.38
CA ALA A 459 -4.64 -11.30 -42.39
C ALA A 459 -4.21 -11.76 -43.80
N LEU A 460 -5.14 -12.32 -44.59
CA LEU A 460 -4.89 -12.75 -45.97
C LEU A 460 -4.57 -11.59 -46.94
N LYS A 461 -4.94 -10.35 -46.61
CA LYS A 461 -4.63 -9.14 -47.40
C LYS A 461 -3.29 -8.50 -47.02
N ASN A 462 -2.65 -8.97 -45.95
CA ASN A 462 -1.35 -8.45 -45.53
C ASN A 462 -0.27 -8.78 -46.57
N GLN A 463 0.73 -7.90 -46.75
CA GLN A 463 1.84 -8.13 -47.67
C GLN A 463 2.68 -9.35 -47.26
N ASN A 464 2.82 -9.58 -45.95
CA ASN A 464 3.51 -10.74 -45.36
C ASN A 464 2.58 -11.46 -44.38
N PRO A 465 1.63 -12.29 -44.86
CA PRO A 465 0.70 -13.02 -44.00
C PRO A 465 1.44 -14.01 -43.09
N PHE A 466 1.00 -14.09 -41.82
CA PHE A 466 1.48 -15.08 -40.86
C PHE A 466 0.29 -15.94 -40.37
N PRO A 467 0.48 -17.26 -40.13
CA PRO A 467 1.70 -18.05 -40.33
C PRO A 467 1.97 -18.34 -41.82
N SER A 468 1.01 -18.88 -42.55
CA SER A 468 1.05 -19.01 -44.02
C SER A 468 -0.32 -18.81 -44.65
N VAL A 469 -0.37 -18.40 -45.91
CA VAL A 469 -1.63 -18.23 -46.67
C VAL A 469 -2.43 -19.55 -46.71
N GLN A 470 -1.76 -20.69 -46.80
CA GLN A 470 -2.44 -22.00 -46.81
C GLN A 470 -3.08 -22.32 -45.47
N GLU A 471 -2.42 -22.05 -44.36
CA GLU A 471 -2.96 -22.25 -43.01
C GLU A 471 -4.11 -21.29 -42.71
N LEU A 472 -3.98 -20.01 -43.07
CA LEU A 472 -5.08 -19.04 -42.94
C LEU A 472 -6.30 -19.46 -43.76
N LYS A 473 -6.12 -19.99 -44.98
CA LYS A 473 -7.23 -20.54 -45.79
C LYS A 473 -7.85 -21.79 -45.16
N ARG A 474 -7.06 -22.68 -44.55
CA ARG A 474 -7.56 -23.85 -43.82
C ARG A 474 -8.39 -23.42 -42.60
N LEU A 475 -7.87 -22.48 -41.82
CA LEU A 475 -8.54 -21.92 -40.65
C LEU A 475 -9.83 -21.20 -41.02
N ARG A 476 -9.83 -20.42 -42.12
CA ARG A 476 -11.05 -19.81 -42.66
C ARG A 476 -12.12 -20.86 -42.96
N LYS A 477 -11.73 -21.96 -43.63
CA LYS A 477 -12.64 -23.05 -44.01
C LYS A 477 -13.19 -23.82 -42.79
N SER A 478 -12.42 -23.94 -41.71
CA SER A 478 -12.90 -24.62 -40.50
C SER A 478 -13.93 -23.80 -39.72
N ILE A 479 -13.93 -22.47 -39.85
CA ILE A 479 -14.84 -21.57 -39.12
C ILE A 479 -16.10 -21.25 -39.93
N SER A 480 -16.05 -21.38 -41.27
CA SER A 480 -17.22 -21.22 -42.16
C SER A 480 -18.20 -22.42 -42.13
N LYS A 481 -17.91 -23.45 -41.35
CA LYS A 481 -18.82 -24.56 -41.01
C LYS A 481 -19.35 -24.34 -39.59
#